data_AF-A0A4V2NHV2-F1
#
_entry.id   AF-A0A4V2NHV2-F1
#
_cell.length_a   1.000
_cell.length_b   1.000
_cell.length_c   1.000
_cell.angle_alpha   90.00
_cell.angle_beta   90.00
_cell.angle_gamma   90.00
#
_symmetry.space_group_name_H-M   'P 1'
#
loop_
_entity.id
_entity.type
_entity.pdbx_description
1 polymer ?
#
loop_
_entity_poly.entity_id
_entity_poly.type
_entity_poly.pdbx_seq_one_letter_code
_entity_poly.pdbx_strand_id
1 'polypeptide(L)'
;MQNNITFYPFAGTWLGAEWYGDILPWDDDIDIALTKENFDKLNEILKNKKTNFHLVTFEDEGHENLIAKLYFNKGVLIEGKSSLRSVGNKGIFIDLTILFPVSKNRIKRIFLDIKIKFFRISLLSHRQSLGRFKRIIFKTITLFISGKQVAKSINKIWRNDKKYEDFAELNNIKNKNITLNKNLK
;
A
#
# COMPACT_ATOMS: atom_id res chain seq x y z
N MET A 1 -7.97 -18.89 -10.88
CA MET A 1 -8.64 -17.96 -9.93
C MET A 1 -8.97 -18.71 -8.65
N GLN A 2 -8.00 -18.86 -7.75
CA GLN A 2 -8.23 -19.54 -6.46
C GLN A 2 -8.30 -18.45 -5.38
N ASN A 3 -9.30 -18.52 -4.49
CA ASN A 3 -9.57 -17.61 -3.36
C ASN A 3 -10.35 -16.30 -3.65
N ASN A 4 -10.78 -16.02 -4.88
CA ASN A 4 -11.67 -14.88 -5.21
C ASN A 4 -11.24 -13.52 -4.62
N ILE A 5 -9.94 -13.21 -4.78
CA ILE A 5 -9.33 -11.93 -4.44
C ILE A 5 -9.14 -11.15 -5.73
N THR A 6 -9.77 -9.98 -5.82
CA THR A 6 -9.58 -9.06 -6.94
C THR A 6 -8.45 -8.09 -6.60
N PHE A 7 -7.48 -7.98 -7.50
CA PHE A 7 -6.39 -7.01 -7.45
C PHE A 7 -6.31 -6.26 -8.79
N TYR A 8 -5.66 -5.10 -8.77
CA TYR A 8 -5.50 -4.24 -9.93
C TYR A 8 -4.03 -3.84 -10.07
N PRO A 9 -3.47 -3.78 -11.29
CA PRO A 9 -2.18 -3.12 -11.48
C PRO A 9 -2.28 -1.66 -11.03
N PHE A 10 -1.22 -1.14 -10.43
CA PHE A 10 -1.20 0.21 -9.86
C PHE A 10 0.05 0.98 -10.28
N ALA A 11 0.01 2.31 -10.17
CA ALA A 11 1.14 3.21 -10.45
C ALA A 11 1.92 2.85 -11.74
N GLY A 12 3.24 2.61 -11.63
CA GLY A 12 4.13 2.30 -12.76
C GLY A 12 3.76 1.00 -13.46
N THR A 13 3.37 -0.02 -12.70
CA THR A 13 2.89 -1.31 -13.24
C THR A 13 1.63 -1.15 -14.10
N TRP A 14 0.69 -0.27 -13.71
CA TRP A 14 -0.47 0.01 -14.57
C TRP A 14 -0.06 0.73 -15.86
N LEU A 15 0.88 1.67 -15.78
CA LEU A 15 1.35 2.41 -16.94
C LEU A 15 2.07 1.49 -17.94
N GLY A 16 2.93 0.60 -17.46
CA GLY A 16 3.59 -0.42 -18.29
C GLY A 16 2.56 -1.30 -19.00
N ALA A 17 1.59 -1.83 -18.25
CA ALA A 17 0.55 -2.68 -18.82
C ALA A 17 -0.25 -1.99 -19.94
N GLU A 18 -0.51 -0.69 -19.82
CA GLU A 18 -1.22 0.09 -20.84
C GLU A 18 -0.34 0.41 -22.06
N TRP A 19 0.94 0.76 -21.85
CA TRP A 19 1.80 1.27 -22.92
C TRP A 19 2.60 0.19 -23.66
N TYR A 20 3.02 -0.85 -22.95
CA TYR A 20 3.87 -1.92 -23.45
C TYR A 20 3.17 -3.28 -23.47
N GLY A 21 2.02 -3.41 -22.80
CA GLY A 21 1.42 -4.73 -22.55
C GLY A 21 2.24 -5.59 -21.58
N ASP A 22 3.20 -4.98 -20.89
CA ASP A 22 4.16 -5.63 -19.99
C ASP A 22 4.64 -4.62 -18.92
N ILE A 23 5.51 -5.01 -17.99
CA ILE A 23 6.16 -4.07 -17.06
C ILE A 23 7.00 -3.02 -17.82
N LEU A 24 7.23 -1.84 -17.21
CA LEU A 24 8.11 -0.85 -17.83
C LEU A 24 9.52 -1.44 -17.98
N PRO A 25 10.20 -1.29 -19.13
CA PRO A 25 11.50 -1.92 -19.38
C PRO A 25 12.62 -1.52 -18.41
N TRP A 26 12.41 -0.48 -17.63
CA TRP A 26 13.34 0.06 -16.64
C TRP A 26 12.83 -0.04 -15.20
N ASP A 27 11.64 -0.60 -14.95
CA ASP A 27 11.14 -0.89 -13.60
C ASP A 27 11.75 -2.17 -13.05
N ASP A 28 11.94 -2.21 -11.73
CA ASP A 28 12.39 -3.38 -10.99
C ASP A 28 11.37 -3.88 -9.94
N ASP A 29 10.20 -3.24 -9.86
CA ASP A 29 9.13 -3.55 -8.92
C ASP A 29 7.78 -3.85 -9.59
N ILE A 30 6.86 -4.37 -8.78
CA ILE A 30 5.47 -4.63 -9.16
C ILE A 30 4.59 -4.01 -8.08
N ASP A 31 3.75 -3.08 -8.52
CA ASP A 31 2.74 -2.39 -7.74
C ASP A 31 1.34 -2.95 -8.06
N ILE A 32 0.65 -3.44 -7.04
CA ILE A 32 -0.77 -3.78 -7.16
C ILE A 32 -1.60 -3.09 -6.09
N ALA A 33 -2.86 -2.84 -6.43
CA ALA A 33 -3.84 -2.27 -5.53
C ALA A 33 -4.93 -3.30 -5.17
N LEU A 34 -5.34 -3.28 -3.91
CA LEU A 34 -6.42 -4.10 -3.37
C LEU A 34 -7.44 -3.21 -2.67
N THR A 35 -8.74 -3.51 -2.81
CA THR A 35 -9.73 -2.96 -1.87
C THR A 35 -9.47 -3.48 -0.46
N LYS A 36 -9.95 -2.76 0.56
CA LYS A 36 -9.79 -3.16 1.95
C LYS A 36 -10.36 -4.56 2.21
N GLU A 37 -11.51 -4.90 1.61
CA GLU A 37 -12.10 -6.24 1.74
C GLU A 37 -11.20 -7.32 1.15
N ASN A 38 -10.60 -7.06 -0.01
CA ASN A 38 -9.73 -8.04 -0.67
C ASN A 38 -8.38 -8.17 0.06
N PHE A 39 -7.89 -7.06 0.62
CA PHE A 39 -6.73 -7.08 1.51
C PHE A 39 -7.00 -7.88 2.79
N ASP A 40 -8.18 -7.72 3.41
CA ASP A 40 -8.54 -8.48 4.61
C ASP A 40 -8.64 -9.98 4.34
N LYS A 41 -9.25 -10.37 3.21
CA LYS A 41 -9.26 -11.76 2.74
C LYS A 41 -7.84 -12.30 2.53
N LEU A 42 -6.95 -11.53 1.91
CA LEU A 42 -5.56 -11.92 1.71
C LEU A 42 -4.86 -12.16 3.04
N ASN A 43 -4.98 -11.22 3.98
CA ASN A 43 -4.38 -11.30 5.30
C ASN A 43 -4.88 -12.53 6.08
N GLU A 44 -6.18 -12.80 6.02
CA GLU A 44 -6.78 -13.98 6.66
C GLU A 44 -6.21 -15.29 6.07
N ILE A 45 -6.08 -15.38 4.74
CA ILE A 45 -5.50 -16.54 4.08
C ILE A 45 -4.05 -16.77 4.50
N LEU A 46 -3.25 -15.70 4.53
CA LEU A 46 -1.83 -15.79 4.90
C LEU A 46 -1.62 -16.18 6.36
N LYS A 47 -2.54 -15.81 7.25
CA LYS A 47 -2.51 -16.22 8.67
C LYS A 47 -2.95 -17.67 8.88
N ASN A 48 -3.93 -18.13 8.10
CA ASN A 48 -4.57 -19.42 8.33
C ASN A 48 -3.99 -20.57 7.50
N LYS A 49 -3.21 -20.27 6.44
CA LYS A 49 -2.59 -21.27 5.58
C LYS A 49 -1.07 -21.18 5.68
N LYS A 50 -0.40 -22.34 5.65
CA LYS A 50 1.05 -22.39 5.49
C LYS A 50 1.37 -21.95 4.06
N THR A 51 1.97 -20.77 3.91
CA THR A 51 2.39 -20.23 2.62
C THR A 51 3.88 -19.89 2.62
N ASN A 52 4.46 -19.71 1.43
CA ASN A 52 5.81 -19.16 1.30
C ASN A 52 5.81 -17.63 1.28
N PHE A 53 4.70 -17.00 1.71
CA PHE A 53 4.55 -15.56 1.69
C PHE A 53 4.33 -15.04 3.10
N HIS A 54 4.79 -13.82 3.36
CA HIS A 54 4.39 -13.08 4.55
C HIS A 54 4.05 -11.64 4.20
N LEU A 55 3.13 -11.06 4.95
CA LEU A 55 2.63 -9.72 4.74
C LEU A 55 3.22 -8.80 5.82
N VAL A 56 3.78 -7.68 5.38
CA VAL A 56 4.23 -6.59 6.25
C VAL A 56 3.42 -5.34 5.92
N THR A 57 2.93 -4.66 6.95
CA THR A 57 1.96 -3.56 6.85
C THR A 57 2.39 -2.39 7.71
N PHE A 58 1.72 -1.24 7.56
CA PHE A 58 1.95 -0.06 8.40
C PHE A 58 1.53 -0.23 9.87
N GLU A 59 0.93 -1.37 10.22
CA GLU A 59 0.65 -1.76 11.61
C GLU A 59 1.82 -2.50 12.26
N ASP A 60 2.75 -3.02 11.45
CA ASP A 60 3.91 -3.79 11.89
C ASP A 60 5.07 -2.88 12.32
N GLU A 61 5.73 -3.25 13.41
CA GLU A 61 6.84 -2.48 13.95
C GLU A 61 8.04 -2.47 12.98
N GLY A 62 8.63 -1.30 12.75
CA GLY A 62 9.75 -1.14 11.83
C GLY A 62 9.38 -0.97 10.36
N HIS A 63 8.10 -1.10 9.98
CA HIS A 63 7.65 -0.78 8.64
C HIS A 63 7.36 0.72 8.49
N GLU A 64 8.10 1.38 7.60
CA GLU A 64 8.11 2.85 7.49
C GLU A 64 7.15 3.42 6.41
N ASN A 65 6.19 2.64 5.90
CA ASN A 65 5.34 3.07 4.79
C ASN A 65 3.87 2.63 4.95
N LEU A 66 2.95 3.35 4.32
CA LEU A 66 1.52 2.98 4.23
C LEU A 66 1.27 1.87 3.21
N ILE A 67 2.16 1.73 2.23
CA ILE A 67 2.16 0.64 1.26
C ILE A 67 2.56 -0.63 2.00
N ALA A 68 1.71 -1.66 1.93
CA ALA A 68 2.03 -2.97 2.49
C ALA A 68 2.98 -3.72 1.54
N LYS A 69 3.77 -4.65 2.06
CA LYS A 69 4.69 -5.48 1.28
C LYS A 69 4.34 -6.94 1.44
N LEU A 70 4.13 -7.64 0.32
CA LEU A 70 3.98 -9.08 0.30
C LEU A 70 5.29 -9.72 -0.11
N TYR A 71 6.00 -10.28 0.86
CA TYR A 71 7.29 -10.91 0.65
C TYR A 71 7.14 -12.37 0.30
N PHE A 72 8.02 -12.85 -0.58
CA PHE A 72 8.21 -14.25 -0.91
C PHE A 72 9.45 -14.80 -0.17
N ASN A 73 9.22 -15.72 0.77
CA ASN A 73 10.21 -16.20 1.74
C ASN A 73 11.35 -17.03 1.13
N LYS A 74 11.16 -17.55 -0.09
CA LYS A 74 12.19 -18.33 -0.79
C LYS A 74 13.06 -17.48 -1.71
N GLY A 75 12.66 -16.23 -1.98
CA GLY A 75 13.47 -15.29 -2.73
C GLY A 75 14.53 -14.66 -1.82
N VAL A 76 15.64 -14.24 -2.42
CA VAL A 76 16.64 -13.40 -1.75
C VAL A 76 16.76 -12.13 -2.57
N LEU A 77 16.52 -10.98 -1.94
CA LEU A 77 16.76 -9.67 -2.54
C LEU A 77 18.10 -9.13 -2.03
N ILE A 78 18.99 -8.77 -2.94
CA ILE A 78 20.29 -8.15 -2.61
C ILE A 78 20.21 -6.67 -2.99
N GLU A 79 19.81 -5.83 -2.03
CA GLU A 79 19.87 -4.38 -2.17
C GLU A 79 21.27 -3.86 -1.74
N GLY A 80 21.74 -2.75 -2.31
CA GLY A 80 23.05 -2.16 -2.01
C GLY A 80 23.30 -1.83 -0.52
N LYS A 81 24.56 -1.55 -0.15
CA LYS A 81 25.13 -1.48 1.23
C LYS A 81 24.32 -0.74 2.31
N SER A 82 23.35 0.11 1.97
CA SER A 82 22.49 0.89 2.87
C SER A 82 21.25 0.15 3.39
N SER A 83 20.87 -0.99 2.82
CA SER A 83 19.63 -1.74 3.15
C SER A 83 19.77 -2.78 4.27
N LEU A 84 21.00 -3.12 4.66
CA LEU A 84 21.35 -4.17 5.65
C LEU A 84 20.86 -3.91 7.08
N ARG A 85 20.33 -2.71 7.38
CA ARG A 85 19.95 -2.31 8.75
C ARG A 85 18.47 -2.46 9.08
N SER A 86 17.61 -2.81 8.12
CA SER A 86 16.19 -3.09 8.39
C SER A 86 15.94 -4.59 8.43
N VAL A 87 15.82 -5.12 9.65
CA VAL A 87 15.21 -6.39 10.09
C VAL A 87 14.98 -7.48 9.01
N GLY A 88 15.79 -8.54 9.07
CA GLY A 88 15.48 -9.85 8.48
C GLY A 88 15.83 -10.03 7.00
N ASN A 89 15.96 -11.29 6.56
CA ASN A 89 16.10 -11.66 5.14
C ASN A 89 14.96 -11.02 4.34
N LYS A 90 15.24 -9.91 3.65
CA LYS A 90 14.29 -9.31 2.72
C LYS A 90 14.22 -10.20 1.49
N GLY A 91 13.17 -11.01 1.42
CA GLY A 91 12.87 -11.73 0.19
C GLY A 91 12.44 -10.77 -0.92
N ILE A 92 12.19 -11.32 -2.11
CA ILE A 92 11.53 -10.58 -3.20
C ILE A 92 10.12 -10.19 -2.72
N PHE A 93 9.67 -8.97 -3.00
CA PHE A 93 8.36 -8.50 -2.57
C PHE A 93 7.58 -7.86 -3.70
N ILE A 94 6.26 -7.78 -3.49
CA ILE A 94 5.32 -6.99 -4.30
C ILE A 94 4.79 -5.87 -3.41
N ASP A 95 4.72 -4.67 -3.94
CA ASP A 95 4.13 -3.53 -3.26
C ASP A 95 2.59 -3.57 -3.37
N LEU A 96 1.94 -3.53 -2.21
CA LEU A 96 0.49 -3.65 -2.05
C LEU A 96 -0.10 -2.33 -1.55
N THR A 97 -0.71 -1.59 -2.47
CA THR A 97 -1.49 -0.41 -2.13
C THR A 97 -2.90 -0.79 -1.69
N ILE A 98 -3.27 -0.42 -0.46
CA ILE A 98 -4.62 -0.66 0.07
C ILE A 98 -5.50 0.53 -0.27
N LEU A 99 -6.54 0.28 -1.05
CA LEU A 99 -7.57 1.25 -1.38
C LEU A 99 -8.58 1.30 -0.24
N PHE A 100 -8.53 2.40 0.51
CA PHE A 100 -9.51 2.71 1.54
C PHE A 100 -10.58 3.64 0.96
N PRO A 101 -11.88 3.43 1.28
CA PRO A 101 -12.89 4.38 0.90
C PRO A 101 -12.68 5.66 1.69
N VAL A 102 -12.93 6.78 1.04
CA VAL A 102 -12.87 8.09 1.65
C VAL A 102 -14.28 8.59 1.92
N SER A 103 -14.44 9.27 3.05
CA SER A 103 -15.75 9.83 3.38
C SER A 103 -16.19 10.85 2.33
N LYS A 104 -17.47 10.87 1.95
CA LYS A 104 -18.02 11.94 1.10
C LYS A 104 -18.01 13.30 1.80
N ASN A 105 -17.96 13.31 3.15
CA ASN A 105 -17.87 14.52 3.94
C ASN A 105 -16.44 15.12 3.88
N ARG A 106 -16.34 16.33 3.31
CA ARG A 106 -15.07 17.06 3.13
C ARG A 106 -14.31 17.28 4.44
N ILE A 107 -15.00 17.61 5.53
CA ILE A 107 -14.37 17.86 6.83
C ILE A 107 -13.74 16.56 7.35
N LYS A 108 -14.47 15.44 7.31
CA LYS A 108 -13.93 14.13 7.68
C LYS A 108 -12.69 13.75 6.86
N ARG A 109 -12.68 14.04 5.55
CA ARG A 109 -11.50 13.82 4.69
C ARG A 109 -10.30 14.65 5.13
N ILE A 110 -10.49 15.96 5.36
CA ILE A 110 -9.41 16.84 5.82
C ILE A 110 -8.79 16.33 7.13
N PHE A 111 -9.62 15.92 8.10
CA PHE A 111 -9.13 15.32 9.34
C PHE A 111 -8.36 14.01 9.11
N LEU A 112 -8.81 13.16 8.19
CA LEU A 112 -8.10 11.94 7.83
C LEU A 112 -6.74 12.26 7.16
N ASP A 113 -6.72 13.19 6.21
CA ASP A 113 -5.51 13.61 5.51
C ASP A 113 -4.46 14.18 6.46
N ILE A 114 -4.89 15.01 7.42
CA ILE A 114 -4.02 15.55 8.47
C ILE A 114 -3.41 14.40 9.27
N LYS A 115 -4.20 13.41 9.70
CA LYS A 115 -3.70 12.24 10.44
C LYS A 115 -2.71 11.41 9.63
N ILE A 116 -3.00 11.18 8.34
CA ILE A 116 -2.12 10.44 7.43
C ILE A 116 -0.80 11.18 7.24
N LYS A 117 -0.84 12.52 7.06
CA LYS A 117 0.37 13.35 6.95
C LYS A 117 1.21 13.28 8.22
N PHE A 118 0.60 13.43 9.39
CA PHE A 118 1.32 13.30 10.65
C PHE A 118 1.92 11.91 10.84
N PHE A 119 1.21 10.85 10.46
CA PHE A 119 1.75 9.50 10.49
C PHE A 119 2.93 9.31 9.55
N ARG A 120 2.86 9.81 8.30
CA ARG A 120 4.02 9.79 7.39
C ARG A 120 5.22 10.52 7.96
N ILE A 121 4.99 11.70 8.53
CA ILE A 121 6.04 12.46 9.23
C ILE A 121 6.63 11.62 10.38
N SER A 122 5.77 10.97 11.17
CA SER A 122 6.18 10.10 12.28
C SER A 122 7.04 8.92 11.82
N LEU A 123 6.76 8.34 10.65
CA LEU A 123 7.57 7.28 10.04
C LEU A 123 8.94 7.80 9.56
N LEU A 124 8.99 8.96 8.89
CA LEU A 124 10.25 9.59 8.44
C LEU A 124 11.24 9.88 9.58
N SER A 125 10.72 9.96 10.79
CA SER A 125 11.47 10.30 11.99
C SER A 125 12.37 9.18 12.51
N HIS A 126 12.10 7.97 12.04
CA HIS A 126 12.91 6.78 12.29
C HIS A 126 14.10 6.70 11.32
N ARG A 127 14.12 7.53 10.27
CA ARG A 127 15.24 7.60 9.33
C ARG A 127 16.45 8.31 9.95
N GLN A 128 17.60 7.65 9.85
CA GLN A 128 18.86 8.08 10.50
C GLN A 128 19.46 9.39 9.95
N SER A 129 18.88 9.98 8.91
CA SER A 129 19.37 11.23 8.29
C SER A 129 18.92 12.51 9.01
N LEU A 130 18.09 12.42 10.05
CA LEU A 130 17.61 13.59 10.80
C LEU A 130 18.50 13.92 12.00
N GLY A 131 18.83 15.21 12.17
CA GLY A 131 19.56 15.70 13.34
C GLY A 131 18.86 15.36 14.67
N ARG A 132 19.66 15.16 15.74
CA ARG A 132 19.21 14.63 17.05
C ARG A 132 17.96 15.31 17.61
N PHE A 133 17.86 16.63 17.47
CA PHE A 133 16.73 17.43 17.97
C PHE A 133 15.40 17.12 17.24
N LYS A 134 15.44 17.06 15.89
CA LYS A 134 14.27 16.69 15.08
C LYS A 134 13.79 15.28 15.42
N ARG A 135 14.72 14.34 15.63
CA ARG A 135 14.40 12.96 16.03
C ARG A 135 13.64 12.90 17.36
N ILE A 136 14.01 13.70 18.36
CA ILE A 136 13.32 13.75 19.66
C ILE A 136 11.90 14.29 19.50
N ILE A 137 11.75 15.44 18.81
CA ILE A 137 10.43 16.06 18.55
C ILE A 137 9.50 15.08 17.85
N PHE A 138 10.01 14.41 16.83
CA PHE A 138 9.16 13.49 16.12
C PHE A 138 8.88 12.20 16.89
N LYS A 139 9.83 11.68 17.66
CA LYS A 139 9.61 10.51 18.53
C LYS A 139 8.50 10.81 19.55
N THR A 140 8.44 12.01 20.11
CA THR A 140 7.32 12.39 20.99
C THR A 140 6.01 12.51 20.22
N ILE A 141 6.00 13.04 18.99
CA ILE A 141 4.79 13.03 18.12
C ILE A 141 4.33 11.61 17.81
N THR A 142 5.24 10.66 17.57
CA THR A 142 4.90 9.25 17.25
C THR A 142 4.19 8.54 18.40
N LEU A 143 4.41 8.93 19.66
CA LEU A 143 3.69 8.37 20.82
C LEU A 143 2.19 8.68 20.77
N PHE A 144 1.83 9.84 20.21
CA PHE A 144 0.45 10.28 20.11
C PHE A 144 -0.23 9.87 18.79
N ILE A 145 0.53 9.48 17.76
CA ILE A 145 0.02 9.12 16.43
C ILE A 145 0.72 7.85 15.95
N SER A 146 0.17 6.69 16.35
CA SER A 146 0.66 5.37 15.92
C SER A 146 -0.10 4.85 14.71
N GLY A 147 0.52 3.93 13.95
CA GLY A 147 -0.11 3.26 12.80
C GLY A 147 -1.46 2.62 13.17
N LYS A 148 -1.55 2.06 14.38
CA LYS A 148 -2.80 1.53 14.95
C LYS A 148 -3.91 2.58 15.08
N GLN A 149 -3.60 3.82 15.45
CA GLN A 149 -4.62 4.89 15.55
C GLN A 149 -5.09 5.38 14.18
N VAL A 150 -4.18 5.42 13.21
CA VAL A 150 -4.49 5.71 11.81
C VAL A 150 -5.37 4.60 11.24
N ALA A 151 -4.99 3.33 11.41
CA ALA A 151 -5.79 2.17 11.05
C ALA A 151 -7.20 2.24 11.66
N LYS A 152 -7.32 2.52 12.97
CA LYS A 152 -8.62 2.69 13.64
C LYS A 152 -9.45 3.81 13.02
N SER A 153 -8.83 4.96 12.70
CA SER A 153 -9.52 6.10 12.08
C SER A 153 -10.02 5.75 10.67
N ILE A 154 -9.18 5.08 9.88
CA ILE A 154 -9.52 4.60 8.55
C ILE A 154 -10.64 3.55 8.62
N ASN A 155 -10.52 2.56 9.50
CA ASN A 155 -11.53 1.52 9.69
C ASN A 155 -12.88 2.09 10.17
N LYS A 156 -12.87 3.14 10.99
CA LYS A 156 -14.09 3.86 11.40
C LYS A 156 -14.78 4.54 10.21
N ILE A 157 -14.02 5.13 9.30
CA ILE A 157 -14.56 5.73 8.06
C ILE A 157 -15.09 4.63 7.15
N TRP A 158 -14.32 3.57 6.93
CA TRP A 158 -14.71 2.42 6.11
C TRP A 158 -16.03 1.78 6.57
N ARG A 159 -16.22 1.53 7.87
CA ARG A 159 -17.47 0.95 8.40
C ARG A 159 -18.70 1.79 8.11
N ASN A 160 -18.55 3.10 8.06
CA ASN A 160 -19.66 4.05 7.89
C ASN A 160 -19.94 4.37 6.42
N ASP A 161 -18.89 4.42 5.60
CA ASP A 161 -18.94 4.89 4.21
C ASP A 161 -18.58 3.75 3.24
N LYS A 162 -19.15 2.53 3.45
CA LYS A 162 -18.88 1.23 2.78
C LYS A 162 -18.80 1.18 1.25
N LYS A 163 -18.86 2.30 0.54
CA LYS A 163 -18.95 2.36 -0.91
C LYS A 163 -17.63 2.77 -1.56
N TYR A 164 -17.06 1.84 -2.30
CA TYR A 164 -16.05 2.07 -3.34
C TYR A 164 -16.70 2.57 -4.63
N GLU A 165 -17.53 3.61 -4.54
CA GLU A 165 -18.21 4.12 -5.75
C GLU A 165 -17.17 4.64 -6.77
N ASP A 166 -16.11 5.30 -6.30
CA ASP A 166 -15.16 5.98 -7.20
C ASP A 166 -14.22 5.04 -7.98
N PHE A 167 -13.81 3.89 -7.42
CA PHE A 167 -12.82 3.00 -8.08
C PHE A 167 -13.48 2.06 -9.10
N ALA A 168 -14.70 1.60 -8.83
CA ALA A 168 -15.49 0.84 -9.80
C ALA A 168 -15.94 1.71 -10.97
N GLU A 169 -16.25 2.99 -10.74
CA GLU A 169 -16.48 3.97 -11.80
C GLU A 169 -15.23 4.22 -12.65
N LEU A 170 -14.04 4.35 -12.05
CA LEU A 170 -12.77 4.44 -12.79
C LEU A 170 -12.52 3.22 -13.70
N ASN A 171 -12.88 2.02 -13.24
CA ASN A 171 -12.80 0.80 -14.06
C ASN A 171 -13.88 0.74 -15.15
N ASN A 172 -15.10 1.22 -14.89
CA ASN A 172 -16.16 1.33 -15.89
C ASN A 172 -15.86 2.38 -16.95
N ILE A 173 -15.20 3.48 -16.59
CA ILE A 173 -14.69 4.50 -17.53
C ILE A 173 -13.61 3.90 -18.44
N LYS A 174 -12.72 3.04 -17.91
CA LYS A 174 -11.72 2.33 -18.73
C LYS A 174 -12.32 1.28 -19.66
N ASN A 175 -13.29 0.48 -19.21
CA ASN A 175 -13.96 -0.49 -20.10
C ASN A 175 -14.69 0.19 -21.27
N LYS A 176 -15.21 1.42 -21.07
CA LYS A 176 -15.74 2.24 -22.17
C LYS A 176 -14.66 2.76 -23.12
N ASN A 177 -13.47 3.10 -22.61
CA ASN A 177 -12.40 3.69 -23.42
C ASN A 177 -11.49 2.65 -24.12
N ILE A 178 -11.37 1.42 -23.59
CA ILE A 178 -10.64 0.32 -24.26
C ILE A 178 -11.39 -0.22 -25.50
N THR A 179 -12.66 0.17 -25.68
CA THR A 179 -13.42 -0.13 -26.91
C THR A 179 -13.10 0.85 -28.05
N LEU A 180 -12.31 1.91 -27.82
CA LEU A 180 -11.90 2.90 -28.81
C LEU A 180 -10.39 2.84 -29.04
N ASN A 181 -9.94 1.87 -29.84
CA ASN A 181 -8.74 1.87 -30.71
C ASN A 181 -8.16 0.47 -30.92
N LYS A 182 -8.99 -0.47 -31.39
CA LYS A 182 -8.49 -1.69 -32.06
C LYS A 182 -8.17 -1.48 -33.55
N ASN A 183 -8.18 -0.23 -34.03
CA ASN A 183 -7.88 0.12 -35.42
C ASN A 183 -6.78 1.19 -35.50
N LEU A 184 -5.56 0.85 -35.14
CA LEU A 184 -4.38 1.51 -35.71
C LEU A 184 -3.38 0.42 -36.10
N LYS A 185 -2.93 0.54 -37.35
CA LYS A 185 -2.21 -0.44 -38.17
C LYS A 185 -0.87 -0.87 -37.60
#